data_AF-A0A662U6U9-F1
#
_entry.id   AF-A0A662U6U9-F1
#
_cell.length_a   1.000
_cell.length_b   1.000
_cell.length_c   1.000
_cell.angle_alpha   90.00
_cell.angle_beta   90.00
_cell.angle_gamma   90.00
#
_symmetry.space_group_name_H-M   'P 1'
#
loop_
_entity.id
_entity.type
_entity.pdbx_description
1 polymer ?
#
loop_
_entity_poly.entity_id
_entity_poly.type
_entity_poly.pdbx_seq_one_letter_code
_entity_poly.pdbx_strand_id
1 'polypeptide(L)'
;MVSEAVKLYELKKKIAEELENRLPSRSVLRARRDPHAKRRPRPCGITIHPGHGCPLKCLYCYIYDMGFTDKVVAYPLEPLELVYALAINPYVVPT
;
A
#
# COMPACT_ATOMS: atom_id res chain seq x y z
N MET A 1 -16.99 -17.05 -23.35
CA MET A 1 -16.09 -15.89 -23.20
C MET A 1 -15.97 -15.58 -21.72
N VAL A 2 -14.75 -15.53 -21.17
CA VAL A 2 -14.53 -15.17 -19.75
C VAL A 2 -14.67 -13.67 -19.60
N SER A 3 -15.44 -13.20 -18.61
CA SER A 3 -15.64 -11.76 -18.38
C SER A 3 -14.34 -11.07 -18.00
N GLU A 4 -14.25 -9.78 -18.31
CA GLU A 4 -13.06 -8.98 -17.97
C GLU A 4 -12.78 -8.96 -16.47
N ALA A 5 -13.84 -8.87 -15.66
CA ALA A 5 -13.74 -8.95 -14.21
C ALA A 5 -13.05 -10.24 -13.72
N VAL A 6 -13.34 -11.39 -14.35
CA VAL A 6 -12.68 -12.66 -14.00
C VAL A 6 -11.22 -12.64 -14.42
N LYS A 7 -10.87 -12.07 -15.57
CA LYS A 7 -9.46 -11.95 -15.99
C LYS A 7 -8.65 -11.08 -15.03
N LEU A 8 -9.19 -9.92 -14.63
CA LEU A 8 -8.54 -9.03 -13.68
C LEU A 8 -8.38 -9.67 -12.29
N TYR A 9 -9.37 -10.45 -11.87
CA TYR A 9 -9.29 -11.21 -10.63
C TYR A 9 -8.18 -12.28 -10.66
N GLU A 10 -8.08 -13.07 -11.74
CA GLU A 10 -7.00 -14.05 -11.87
C GLU A 10 -5.63 -13.39 -12.01
N LEU A 11 -5.52 -12.26 -12.73
CA LEU A 11 -4.29 -11.48 -12.80
C LEU A 11 -3.85 -11.01 -11.40
N LYS A 12 -4.79 -10.49 -10.61
CA LYS A 12 -4.53 -10.06 -9.23
C LYS A 12 -4.00 -11.21 -8.37
N LYS A 13 -4.63 -12.39 -8.44
CA LYS A 13 -4.16 -13.59 -7.72
C LYS A 13 -2.75 -13.96 -8.12
N LYS A 14 -2.48 -14.02 -9.43
CA LYS A 14 -1.14 -14.33 -9.96
C LYS A 14 -0.08 -13.36 -9.45
N ILE A 15 -0.36 -12.05 -9.47
CA ILE A 15 0.55 -11.02 -8.95
C ILE A 15 0.81 -11.22 -7.45
N ALA A 16 -0.25 -11.47 -6.66
CA ALA A 16 -0.11 -11.70 -5.23
C ALA A 16 0.73 -12.96 -4.94
N GLU A 17 0.49 -14.07 -5.65
CA GLU A 17 1.25 -15.31 -5.53
C GLU A 17 2.73 -15.14 -5.91
N GLU A 18 3.01 -14.43 -7.01
CA GLU A 18 4.39 -14.15 -7.43
C GLU A 18 5.15 -13.33 -6.36
N LEU A 19 4.51 -12.29 -5.82
CA LEU A 19 5.10 -11.45 -4.78
C LEU A 19 5.30 -12.22 -3.47
N GLU A 20 4.34 -13.06 -3.08
CA GLU A 20 4.43 -13.91 -1.89
C GLU A 20 5.60 -14.87 -1.98
N ASN A 21 5.83 -15.47 -3.15
CA ASN A 21 6.96 -16.39 -3.39
C ASN A 21 8.33 -15.69 -3.42
N ARG A 22 8.37 -14.39 -3.76
CA ARG A 22 9.61 -13.60 -3.81
C ARG A 22 10.00 -12.98 -2.47
N LEU A 23 9.06 -12.87 -1.53
CA LEU A 23 9.27 -12.22 -0.24
C LEU A 23 9.61 -13.24 0.85
N PRO A 24 10.52 -12.92 1.79
CA PRO A 24 10.72 -13.72 2.99
C PRO A 24 9.41 -13.84 3.79
N SER A 25 9.20 -14.95 4.49
CA SER A 25 7.95 -15.18 5.25
C SER A 25 7.64 -14.07 6.26
N ARG A 26 8.67 -13.47 6.88
CA ARG A 26 8.51 -12.33 7.79
C ARG A 26 7.96 -11.09 7.07
N SER A 27 8.42 -10.82 5.86
CA SER A 27 7.97 -9.72 5.00
C SER A 27 6.52 -9.90 4.57
N VAL A 28 6.15 -11.12 4.17
CA VAL A 28 4.76 -11.50 3.86
C VAL A 28 3.84 -11.24 5.06
N LEU A 29 4.23 -11.72 6.24
CA LEU A 29 3.46 -11.52 7.48
C LEU A 29 3.33 -10.04 7.85
N ARG A 30 4.40 -9.25 7.68
CA ARG A 30 4.41 -7.81 7.93
C ARG A 30 3.42 -7.09 7.00
N ALA A 31 3.51 -7.34 5.69
CA ALA A 31 2.63 -6.77 4.67
C ALA A 31 1.15 -7.15 4.87
N ARG A 32 0.85 -8.41 5.20
CA ARG A 32 -0.54 -8.87 5.48
C ARG A 32 -1.18 -8.18 6.67
N ARG A 33 -0.38 -7.72 7.63
CA ARG A 33 -0.84 -6.99 8.83
C ARG A 33 -1.00 -5.50 8.58
N ASP A 34 -0.40 -4.97 7.52
CA ASP A 34 -0.41 -3.55 7.20
C ASP A 34 -1.82 -3.04 6.81
N PRO A 35 -2.20 -1.80 7.18
CA PRO A 35 -3.47 -1.21 6.78
C PRO A 35 -3.71 -1.17 5.27
N HIS A 36 -2.64 -1.04 4.45
CA HIS A 36 -2.75 -1.06 2.99
C HIS A 36 -3.27 -2.38 2.44
N ALA A 37 -3.18 -3.49 3.19
CA ALA A 37 -3.74 -4.77 2.79
C ALA A 37 -5.24 -4.92 3.02
N LYS A 38 -5.89 -3.96 3.70
CA LYS A 38 -7.29 -4.12 4.16
C LYS A 38 -8.16 -2.90 3.96
N ARG A 39 -7.58 -1.70 3.99
CA ARG A 39 -8.35 -0.46 3.99
C ARG A 39 -9.04 -0.22 2.66
N ARG A 40 -10.28 0.28 2.72
CA ARG A 40 -11.01 0.78 1.56
C ARG A 40 -10.35 2.05 1.03
N PRO A 41 -10.32 2.26 -0.30
CA PRO A 41 -9.96 3.56 -0.87
C PRO A 41 -10.97 4.62 -0.42
N ARG A 42 -10.52 5.88 -0.38
CA ARG A 42 -11.39 7.06 -0.35
C ARG A 42 -11.94 7.32 -1.76
N PRO A 43 -12.87 8.26 -1.97
CA PRO A 43 -13.42 8.53 -3.31
C PRO A 43 -12.36 8.80 -4.40
N CYS A 44 -11.20 9.35 -4.01
CA CYS A 44 -10.07 9.62 -4.89
C CYS A 44 -9.03 8.47 -4.99
N GLY A 45 -9.31 7.30 -4.40
CA GLY A 45 -8.40 6.15 -4.40
C GLY A 45 -7.70 5.88 -3.06
N ILE A 46 -6.57 5.17 -3.12
CA ILE A 46 -5.82 4.70 -1.96
C ILE A 46 -4.57 5.57 -1.73
N THR A 47 -4.57 6.41 -0.69
CA THR A 47 -3.45 7.34 -0.43
C THR A 47 -2.23 6.66 0.17
N ILE A 48 -1.13 6.55 -0.56
CA ILE A 48 0.10 5.91 -0.05
C ILE A 48 1.06 6.98 0.46
N HIS A 49 1.46 6.87 1.73
CA HIS A 49 2.52 7.71 2.30
C HIS A 49 3.81 6.86 2.42
N PRO A 50 4.83 7.07 1.59
CA PRO A 50 6.09 6.32 1.66
C PRO A 50 6.96 6.71 2.85
N GLY A 51 6.59 7.77 3.58
CA GLY A 51 7.21 8.21 4.81
C GLY A 51 6.29 9.16 5.59
N HIS A 52 6.71 9.48 6.81
CA HIS A 52 6.01 10.38 7.73
C HIS A 52 6.93 11.51 8.17
N GLY A 53 6.35 12.69 8.37
CA GLY A 53 7.06 13.91 8.75
C GLY A 53 7.73 14.64 7.58
N CYS A 54 8.05 15.93 7.79
CA CYS A 54 8.68 16.79 6.77
C CYS A 54 9.44 17.95 7.44
N PRO A 55 10.69 18.28 7.05
CA PRO A 55 11.44 19.35 7.70
C PRO A 55 11.18 20.75 7.11
N LEU A 56 10.45 20.84 5.99
CA LEU A 56 10.40 22.08 5.18
C LEU A 56 9.52 23.19 5.77
N LYS A 57 8.54 22.86 6.63
CA LYS A 57 7.66 23.82 7.31
C LYS A 57 7.00 24.84 6.36
N CYS A 58 6.56 24.38 5.19
CA CYS A 58 5.90 25.22 4.20
C CYS A 58 4.66 25.90 4.79
N LEU A 59 4.46 27.19 4.50
CA LEU A 59 3.35 28.02 5.03
C LEU A 59 1.96 27.41 4.80
N TYR A 60 1.77 26.63 3.74
CA TYR A 60 0.50 26.05 3.34
C TYR A 60 0.29 24.59 3.81
N CYS A 61 1.27 23.97 4.47
CA CYS A 61 1.23 22.54 4.80
C CYS A 61 0.75 22.31 6.23
N TYR A 62 -0.41 21.65 6.36
CA TYR A 62 -1.11 21.43 7.64
C TYR A 62 -0.74 20.10 8.35
N ILE A 63 0.28 19.38 7.89
CA ILE A 63 0.62 18.07 8.49
C ILE A 63 1.03 18.19 9.96
N TYR A 64 1.57 19.33 10.38
CA TYR A 64 1.94 19.57 11.77
C TYR A 64 0.70 19.71 12.67
N ASP A 65 -0.38 20.31 12.13
CA ASP A 65 -1.68 20.38 12.81
C ASP A 65 -2.34 19.00 12.92
N MET A 66 -2.00 18.07 12.01
CA MET A 66 -2.39 16.66 12.10
C MET A 66 -1.53 15.85 13.08
N GLY A 67 -0.53 16.45 13.72
CA GLY A 67 0.37 15.79 14.67
C GLY A 67 1.60 15.11 14.04
N PHE A 68 1.89 15.33 12.75
CA PHE A 68 3.17 14.92 12.17
C PHE A 68 4.30 15.85 12.62
N THR A 69 5.52 15.32 12.72
CA THR A 69 6.69 16.08 13.17
C THR A 69 7.58 16.50 12.00
N ASP A 70 8.61 17.29 12.28
CA ASP A 70 9.63 17.65 11.29
C ASP A 70 10.69 16.55 11.05
N LYS A 71 10.68 15.51 11.89
CA LYS A 71 11.51 14.32 11.72
C LYS A 71 10.93 13.40 10.64
N VAL A 72 11.70 13.19 9.58
CA VAL A 72 11.33 12.25 8.51
C VAL A 72 11.62 10.82 8.95
N VAL A 73 10.61 9.96 8.81
CA VAL A 73 10.71 8.52 9.06
C VAL A 73 10.15 7.79 7.86
N ALA A 74 10.90 6.83 7.31
CA ALA A 74 10.42 5.97 6.24
C ALA A 74 9.22 5.13 6.70
N TYR A 75 8.29 4.85 5.80
CA TYR A 75 7.20 3.92 6.08
C TYR A 75 7.78 2.52 6.39
N PRO A 76 7.23 1.75 7.36
CA PRO A 76 7.85 0.53 7.84
C PRO A 76 7.81 -0.67 6.87
N LEU A 77 7.14 -0.53 5.72
CA LEU A 77 7.16 -1.54 4.65
C LEU A 77 8.22 -1.18 3.60
N GLU A 78 8.97 -2.20 3.19
CA GLU A 78 9.81 -2.12 2.00
C GLU A 78 8.94 -2.01 0.72
N PRO A 79 9.49 -1.50 -0.39
CA PRO A 79 8.71 -1.29 -1.62
C PRO A 79 7.91 -2.51 -2.09
N LEU A 80 8.52 -3.70 -2.13
CA LEU A 80 7.83 -4.92 -2.55
C LEU A 80 6.79 -5.42 -1.54
N GLU A 81 7.00 -5.13 -0.25
CA GLU A 81 6.01 -5.45 0.79
C GLU A 81 4.76 -4.58 0.66
N LEU A 82 4.94 -3.30 0.33
CA LEU A 82 3.85 -2.37 0.06
C LEU A 82 3.06 -2.78 -1.19
N VAL A 83 3.76 -3.16 -2.27
CA VAL A 83 3.10 -3.68 -3.49
C VAL A 83 2.32 -4.95 -3.18
N TYR A 84 2.91 -5.88 -2.40
CA TYR A 84 2.23 -7.09 -1.98
C TYR A 84 1.00 -6.80 -1.11
N ALA A 85 1.11 -5.87 -0.15
CA ALA A 85 -0.03 -5.43 0.66
C ALA A 85 -1.17 -4.90 -0.23
N LEU A 86 -0.87 -4.08 -1.24
CA LEU A 86 -1.88 -3.59 -2.18
C LEU A 86 -2.46 -4.71 -3.05
N ALA A 87 -1.64 -5.65 -3.51
CA ALA A 87 -2.07 -6.77 -4.34
C ALA A 87 -3.09 -7.68 -3.63
N ILE A 88 -2.95 -7.88 -2.32
CA ILE A 88 -3.89 -8.67 -1.52
C ILE A 88 -5.09 -7.86 -1.00
N ASN A 89 -5.09 -6.53 -1.14
CA ASN A 89 -6.19 -5.70 -0.69
C ASN A 89 -7.45 -5.94 -1.53
N PRO A 90 -8.60 -6.34 -0.95
CA PRO A 90 -9.80 -6.69 -1.71
C PRO A 90 -10.38 -5.55 -2.55
N TYR A 91 -10.05 -4.29 -2.25
CA TYR A 91 -10.58 -3.11 -2.95
C TYR A 91 -9.67 -2.58 -4.06
N VAL A 92 -8.49 -3.19 -4.26
CA VAL A 92 -7.54 -2.81 -5.32
C VAL A 92 -7.64 -3.82 -6.46
N VAL A 93 -7.71 -3.34 -7.70
CA VAL A 93 -7.73 -4.18 -8.91
C VAL A 93 -6.60 -3.72 -9.83
N PRO A 94 -5.80 -4.63 -10.40
CA PRO A 94 -4.80 -4.25 -11.40
C PRO A 94 -5.49 -3.68 -12.64
N THR A 95 -4.88 -2.66 -13.27
CA THR A 95 -5.37 -2.00 -14.49
C THR A 95 -4.36 -2.14 -15.61
#